data_AF-A0A087UK19-F1
#
_entry.id   AF-A0A087UK19-F1
#
_cell.length_a   1.000
_cell.length_b   1.000
_cell.length_c   1.000
_cell.angle_alpha   90.00
_cell.angle_beta   90.00
_cell.angle_gamma   90.00
#
_symmetry.space_group_name_H-M   'P 1'
#
loop_
_entity.id
_entity.type
_entity.pdbx_description
1 polymer ?
#
loop_
_entity_poly.entity_id
_entity_poly.type
_entity_poly.pdbx_seq_one_letter_code
_entity_poly.pdbx_strand_id
1 'polypeptide(L)' 'MIVLEGEETAKQRKINALKSLQEMTESFPHTNIQDDDAVSKLLKIRAKFKQVISLLNVETEYVSELRPASAQAQPR' A
#
# COMPACT_ATOMS: atom_id res chain seq x y z
N MET A 1 33.48 14.25 1.78
CA MET A 1 33.08 12.89 1.39
C MET A 1 31.73 12.44 1.99
N ILE A 2 30.88 13.35 2.49
CA ILE A 2 29.70 13.00 3.32
C ILE A 2 28.39 12.94 2.49
N VAL A 3 28.37 13.56 1.31
CA VAL A 3 27.15 13.68 0.49
C VAL A 3 26.73 12.36 -0.16
N LEU A 4 27.69 11.48 -0.50
CA LEU A 4 27.43 10.20 -1.16
C LEU A 4 26.83 9.15 -0.21
N GLU A 5 27.26 9.12 1.07
CA GLU A 5 26.75 8.17 2.07
C GLU A 5 25.27 8.41 2.41
N GLY A 6 24.84 9.67 2.42
CA GLY A 6 23.44 10.04 2.64
C GLY A 6 22.50 9.62 1.49
N GLU A 7 23.02 9.61 0.26
CA GLU A 7 22.25 9.23 -0.92
C GLU A 7 22.15 7.70 -1.07
N GLU A 8 23.22 6.98 -0.75
CA GLU A 8 23.24 5.51 -0.73
C GLU A 8 22.33 4.94 0.37
N THR A 9 22.36 5.53 1.57
CA THR A 9 21.43 5.16 2.64
C THR A 9 19.98 5.51 2.30
N ALA A 10 19.71 6.57 1.52
CA ALA A 10 18.38 6.86 1.01
C ALA A 10 17.92 5.82 -0.03
N LYS A 11 18.78 5.41 -0.95
CA LYS A 11 18.49 4.35 -1.95
C LYS A 11 18.22 3.01 -1.26
N GLN A 12 19.03 2.61 -0.28
CA GLN A 12 18.83 1.36 0.44
C GLN A 12 17.50 1.35 1.22
N ARG A 13 17.12 2.46 1.86
CA ARG A 13 15.82 2.59 2.54
C ARG A 13 14.64 2.41 1.57
N LYS A 14 14.73 2.99 0.38
CA LYS A 14 13.72 2.83 -0.68
C LYS A 14 13.60 1.38 -1.16
N ILE A 15 14.73 0.71 -1.39
CA ILE A 15 14.77 -0.70 -1.80
C ILE A 15 14.16 -1.60 -0.72
N ASN A 16 14.53 -1.39 0.54
CA ASN A 16 14.00 -2.18 1.66
C ASN A 16 12.48 -2.01 1.82
N ALA A 17 11.98 -0.79 1.62
CA ALA A 17 10.54 -0.52 1.66
C ALA A 17 9.78 -1.25 0.54
N LEU A 18 10.35 -1.27 -0.68
CA LEU A 18 9.79 -2.00 -1.82
C LEU A 18 9.78 -3.51 -1.60
N LYS A 19 10.90 -4.10 -1.15
CA LYS A 19 10.97 -5.54 -0.83
C LYS A 19 9.94 -5.94 0.24
N SER A 20 9.82 -5.14 1.30
CA SER A 20 8.85 -5.38 2.35
C SER A 20 7.40 -5.31 1.85
N LEU A 21 7.09 -4.39 0.93
CA LEU A 21 5.77 -4.33 0.31
C LEU A 21 5.51 -5.56 -0.57
N GLN A 22 6.49 -5.97 -1.38
CA GLN A 22 6.40 -7.16 -2.22
C GLN A 22 6.12 -8.42 -1.40
N GLU A 23 6.89 -8.65 -0.33
CA GLU A 23 6.71 -9.79 0.57
C GLU A 23 5.29 -9.83 1.17
N MET A 24 4.75 -8.68 1.58
CA MET A 24 3.39 -8.60 2.13
C MET A 24 2.32 -8.94 1.08
N THR A 25 2.52 -8.56 -0.18
CA THR A 25 1.60 -8.89 -1.26
C THR A 25 1.69 -10.35 -1.69
N GLU A 26 2.89 -10.93 -1.74
CA GLU A 26 3.10 -12.34 -2.09
C GLU A 26 2.58 -13.28 -1.00
N SER A 27 2.71 -12.87 0.27
CA SER A 27 2.21 -13.61 1.43
C SER A 27 0.70 -13.51 1.62
N PHE A 28 0.00 -12.70 0.82
CA PHE A 28 -1.45 -12.57 0.91
C PHE A 28 -2.12 -13.86 0.40
N PRO A 29 -3.13 -14.41 1.11
CA PRO A 29 -3.80 -15.63 0.68
C PRO A 29 -4.63 -15.38 -0.59
N HIS A 30 -4.24 -16.01 -1.69
CA HIS A 30 -4.92 -15.87 -3.00
C HIS A 30 -6.11 -16.83 -3.17
N THR A 31 -6.19 -17.88 -2.35
CA THR A 31 -7.18 -18.97 -2.50
C THR A 31 -8.22 -19.02 -1.39
N ASN A 32 -7.95 -18.45 -0.21
CA ASN A 32 -8.88 -18.45 0.93
C ASN A 32 -9.08 -17.04 1.50
N ILE A 33 -9.80 -16.21 0.74
CA ILE A 33 -10.06 -14.79 1.06
C ILE A 33 -11.15 -14.63 2.15
N GLN A 34 -11.85 -15.72 2.52
CA GLN A 34 -12.89 -15.71 3.57
C GLN A 34 -12.34 -15.77 5.00
N ASP A 35 -11.01 -15.78 5.17
CA ASP A 35 -10.37 -15.62 6.48
C ASP A 35 -10.76 -14.26 7.08
N ASP A 36 -11.27 -14.23 8.31
CA ASP A 36 -11.66 -13.00 9.02
C ASP A 36 -10.49 -11.98 9.07
N ASP A 37 -9.24 -12.43 8.98
CA ASP A 37 -8.06 -11.57 8.95
C ASP A 37 -7.70 -11.05 7.54
N ALA A 38 -8.37 -11.50 6.47
CA ALA A 38 -8.07 -11.09 5.10
C ALA A 38 -8.24 -9.57 4.90
N VAL A 39 -9.32 -8.99 5.43
CA VAL A 39 -9.56 -7.54 5.38
C VAL A 39 -8.48 -6.79 6.16
N SER A 40 -8.11 -7.28 7.35
CA SER A 40 -7.05 -6.70 8.18
C SER A 40 -5.68 -6.75 7.48
N LYS A 41 -5.34 -7.88 6.83
CA LYS A 41 -4.13 -8.03 5.99
C LYS A 41 -4.14 -7.06 4.81
N LEU A 42 -5.26 -6.91 4.10
CA LEU A 42 -5.39 -5.93 3.00
C LEU A 42 -5.21 -4.49 3.48
N LEU A 43 -5.77 -4.13 4.64
CA LEU A 43 -5.59 -2.79 5.23
C LEU A 43 -4.13 -2.52 5.58
N LYS A 44 -3.41 -3.51 6.11
CA LYS A 44 -1.96 -3.42 6.38
C LYS A 44 -1.16 -3.24 5.08
N ILE A 45 -1.45 -4.01 4.04
CA ILE A 45 -0.84 -3.87 2.71
C ILE A 45 -1.09 -2.47 2.15
N ARG A 46 -2.34 -1.97 2.24
CA ARG A 46 -2.70 -0.61 1.80
C ARG A 46 -1.93 0.47 2.55
N ALA A 47 -1.79 0.35 3.87
CA ALA A 47 -1.02 1.29 4.68
C ALA A 47 0.46 1.29 4.29
N LYS A 48 1.04 0.09 4.08
CA LYS A 48 2.43 -0.06 3.62
C LYS A 48 2.62 0.56 2.24
N PHE A 49 1.72 0.31 1.30
CA PHE A 49 1.76 0.90 -0.04
C PHE A 49 1.82 2.44 0.03
N LYS A 50 0.94 3.07 0.82
CA LYS A 50 0.95 4.53 1.04
C LYS A 50 2.29 5.05 1.55
N GLN A 51 2.89 4.35 2.51
CA GLN A 51 4.20 4.71 3.05
C GLN A 51 5.30 4.60 1.98
N VAL A 52 5.30 3.54 1.17
CA VAL A 52 6.27 3.35 0.10
C VAL A 52 6.14 4.43 -0.97
N ILE A 53 4.92 4.78 -1.38
CA ILE A 53 4.67 5.85 -2.34
C ILE A 53 5.19 7.20 -1.83
N SER A 54 4.90 7.53 -0.57
CA SER A 54 5.43 8.75 0.07
C SER A 54 6.96 8.74 0.15
N LEU A 55 7.58 7.59 0.46
CA LEU A 55 9.03 7.44 0.53
C LEU A 55 9.72 7.56 -0.84
N LEU A 56 9.07 7.08 -1.90
CA LEU A 56 9.57 7.14 -3.27
C LEU A 56 9.27 8.48 -3.94
N ASN A 57 8.38 9.30 -3.38
CA ASN A 57 7.88 10.55 -3.94
C ASN A 57 7.31 10.35 -5.36
N VAL A 58 6.48 9.31 -5.51
CA VAL A 58 5.78 8.97 -6.76
C VAL A 58 4.35 9.49 -6.67
N GLU A 59 3.87 10.17 -7.71
CA GLU A 59 2.46 10.52 -7.80
C GLU A 59 1.64 9.28 -8.14
N THR A 60 0.59 9.02 -7.37
CA THR A 60 -0.35 7.94 -7.67
C THR A 60 -1.71 8.54 -7.96
N GLU A 61 -2.24 8.25 -9.13
CA GLU A 61 -3.66 8.51 -9.43
C GLU A 61 -4.50 7.55 -8.59
N TYR A 62 -5.00 8.05 -7.46
CA TYR A 62 -6.02 7.34 -6.69
C TYR A 62 -7.33 7.44 -7.44
N VAL A 63 -7.67 6.41 -8.21
CA VAL A 63 -9.04 6.21 -8.68
C VAL A 63 -9.90 5.91 -7.45
N SER A 64 -10.48 6.95 -6.84
CA SER A 64 -11.35 6.87 -5.66
C SER A 64 -12.74 6.31 -5.99
N GLU A 65 -12.91 5.62 -7.12
CA GLU A 65 -14.18 5.06 -7.57
C GLU A 65 -14.48 3.71 -6.90
N LEU A 66 -14.66 3.75 -5.59
CA LEU A 66 -15.60 2.82 -4.95
C LEU A 66 -16.61 3.67 -4.21
N ARG A 67 -17.39 4.43 -4.98
CA ARG A 67 -18.66 4.98 -4.50
C ARG A 67 -19.49 3.74 -4.12
N PRO A 68 -19.88 3.52 -2.85
CA PRO A 68 -20.79 2.44 -2.53
C PRO A 68 -22.07 2.68 -3.36
N ALA A 69 -22.42 1.72 -4.22
CA ALA A 69 -23.52 1.83 -5.18
C ALA A 69 -24.92 1.88 -4.53
N SER A 70 -25.04 2.30 -3.27
CA SER A 70 -26.32 2.34 -2.56
C SER A 70 -26.30 3.32 -1.38
N ALA A 71 -25.96 4.58 -1.65
CA ALA A 71 -26.40 5.68 -0.81
C ALA A 71 -27.09 6.71 -1.70
N GLN A 72 -28.43 6.65 -1.71
CA GLN A 72 -29.46 7.51 -2.32
C GLN A 72 -30.41 6.65 -3.16
N ALA A 73 -31.72 6.56 -2.91
CA ALA A 73 -32.59 7.52 -2.25
C ALA A 73 -33.79 6.83 -1.59
N GLN A 74 -34.06 7.17 -0.33
CA GLN A 74 -35.41 7.11 0.24
C GLN A 74 -35.95 8.56 0.24
N PRO A 75 -36.93 8.84 -0.62
CA PRO A 75 -38.13 9.58 -0.20
C PRO A 75 -39.37 8.95 -0.85
N ARG A 76 -40.58 8.94 -0.28
CA ARG A 76 -41.21 9.68 0.80
C ARG A 76 -42.29 8.78 1.40
#